data_AF-A0A814MTQ7-F1
#
_entry.id   AF-A0A814MTQ7-F1
#
_cell.length_a   1.000
_cell.length_b   1.000
_cell.length_c   1.000
_cell.angle_alpha   90.00
_cell.angle_beta   90.00
_cell.angle_gamma   90.00
#
_symmetry.space_group_name_H-M   'P 1'
#
loop_
_entity.id
_entity.type
_entity.pdbx_description
1 polymer ?
#
loop_
_entity_poly.entity_id
_entity_poly.type
_entity_poly.pdbx_seq_one_letter_code
_entity_poly.pdbx_strand_id
1 'polypeptide(L)'
;MSPYDYALCLADIERRKTTRHVVYNYFLKFSKKLVVAQEYHMDMNTVHFHIYIQYQNEIESEKLKTEIFGHFKVDMKIYFEVCLDVRSYIRYCTKDDFNVFYKNIDPKNFKKDPIPPDSEDYIYVNLMALDQDIIN
;
A
#
# COMPACT_ATOMS: atom_id res chain seq x y z
N MET A 1 14.83 -5.10 -18.95
CA MET A 1 14.44 -3.90 -18.17
C MET A 1 14.21 -4.33 -16.74
N SER A 2 14.78 -3.60 -15.78
CA SER A 2 14.55 -3.83 -14.35
C SER A 2 13.07 -3.56 -14.03
N PRO A 3 12.46 -4.32 -13.11
CA PRO A 3 11.11 -4.04 -12.66
C PRO A 3 11.04 -2.72 -11.88
N TYR A 4 9.84 -2.15 -11.82
CA TYR A 4 9.55 -0.94 -11.06
C TYR A 4 8.80 -1.30 -9.79
N ASP A 5 9.25 -0.76 -8.65
CA ASP A 5 8.68 -1.00 -7.35
C ASP A 5 7.89 0.23 -6.91
N TYR A 6 6.63 0.04 -6.49
CA TYR A 6 5.74 1.13 -6.09
C TYR A 6 5.06 0.83 -4.74
N ALA A 7 4.84 1.90 -3.98
CA ALA A 7 4.08 1.92 -2.75
C ALA A 7 2.79 2.72 -2.95
N LEU A 8 1.67 2.16 -2.50
CA LEU A 8 0.35 2.76 -2.59
C LEU A 8 -0.40 2.66 -1.27
N CYS A 9 -1.21 3.66 -0.96
CA CYS A 9 -2.22 3.56 0.09
C CYS A 9 -3.58 4.01 -0.46
N LEU A 10 -4.59 3.13 -0.35
CA LEU A 10 -6.00 3.50 -0.51
C LEU A 10 -6.55 3.80 0.88
N ALA A 11 -6.74 5.07 1.20
CA ALA A 11 -7.07 5.54 2.54
C ALA A 11 -8.52 6.00 2.68
N ASP A 12 -8.96 6.06 3.93
CA ASP A 12 -10.26 6.58 4.38
C ASP A 12 -11.48 5.87 3.76
N ILE A 13 -11.34 4.59 3.39
CA ILE A 13 -12.44 3.83 2.80
C ILE A 13 -13.36 3.31 3.90
N GLU A 14 -14.66 3.60 3.81
CA GLU A 14 -15.66 2.97 4.68
C GLU A 14 -15.56 1.44 4.63
N ARG A 15 -15.48 0.79 5.80
CA ARG A 15 -15.28 -0.67 5.96
C ARG A 15 -16.22 -1.57 5.15
N ARG A 16 -17.44 -1.11 4.90
CA ARG A 16 -18.49 -1.88 4.19
C ARG A 16 -18.40 -1.78 2.67
N LYS A 17 -17.59 -0.86 2.12
CA LYS A 17 -17.58 -0.54 0.69
C LYS A 17 -16.63 -1.42 -0.12
N THR A 18 -15.54 -1.87 0.49
CA THR A 18 -14.58 -2.77 -0.17
C THR A 18 -13.91 -3.68 0.86
N THR A 19 -13.22 -4.70 0.40
CA THR A 19 -12.46 -5.62 1.26
C THR A 19 -11.05 -5.80 0.71
N ARG A 20 -10.13 -6.22 1.57
CA ARG A 20 -8.77 -6.56 1.14
C ARG A 20 -8.73 -7.57 -0.01
N HIS A 21 -9.69 -8.49 -0.08
CA HIS A 21 -9.76 -9.49 -1.14
C HIS A 21 -10.05 -8.85 -2.51
N VAL A 22 -10.98 -7.89 -2.55
CA VAL A 22 -11.29 -7.14 -3.77
C VAL A 22 -10.08 -6.32 -4.22
N VAL A 23 -9.44 -5.61 -3.28
CA VAL A 23 -8.22 -4.84 -3.54
C VAL A 23 -7.10 -5.75 -4.06
N TYR A 24 -6.83 -6.87 -3.39
CA TYR A 24 -5.83 -7.85 -3.83
C TYR A 24 -6.09 -8.35 -5.24
N ASN A 25 -7.32 -8.75 -5.57
CA ASN A 25 -7.67 -9.26 -6.90
C ASN A 25 -7.54 -8.20 -8.01
N TYR A 26 -7.76 -6.93 -7.69
CA TYR A 26 -7.53 -5.84 -8.64
C TYR A 26 -6.03 -5.74 -9.00
N PHE A 27 -5.16 -5.58 -8.00
CA PHE A 27 -3.71 -5.44 -8.22
C PHE A 27 -3.04 -6.73 -8.72
N LEU A 28 -3.58 -7.90 -8.36
CA LEU A 28 -3.03 -9.22 -8.74
C LEU A 28 -2.80 -9.36 -10.25
N LYS A 29 -3.65 -8.73 -11.07
CA LYS A 29 -3.66 -8.86 -12.53
C LYS A 29 -2.41 -8.31 -13.20
N PHE A 30 -1.80 -7.30 -12.60
CA PHE A 30 -0.64 -6.62 -13.19
C PHE A 30 0.62 -6.81 -12.35
N SER A 31 0.53 -7.05 -11.04
CA SER A 31 1.71 -7.18 -10.18
C SER A 31 2.51 -8.47 -10.41
N LYS A 32 3.85 -8.37 -10.54
CA LYS A 32 4.78 -9.52 -10.43
C LYS A 32 4.93 -9.97 -8.98
N LYS A 33 5.09 -9.01 -8.07
CA LYS A 33 5.06 -9.19 -6.61
C LYS A 33 4.02 -8.24 -6.03
N LEU A 34 3.30 -8.69 -5.01
CA LEU A 34 2.20 -7.94 -4.41
C LEU A 34 2.18 -8.15 -2.89
N VAL A 35 2.07 -7.07 -2.14
CA VAL A 35 1.52 -7.09 -0.77
C VAL A 35 0.27 -6.25 -0.78
N VAL A 36 -0.79 -6.73 -0.14
CA VAL A 36 -1.93 -5.89 0.25
C VAL A 36 -2.17 -6.12 1.72
N ALA A 37 -2.00 -5.09 2.53
CA ALA A 37 -2.26 -5.09 3.95
C ALA A 37 -3.44 -4.19 4.27
N GLN A 38 -4.28 -4.62 5.21
CA GLN A 38 -5.42 -3.85 5.68
C GLN A 38 -5.17 -3.41 7.12
N GLU A 39 -5.20 -2.10 7.33
CA GLU A 39 -5.16 -1.43 8.61
C GLU A 39 -6.57 -0.92 8.96
N TYR A 40 -7.00 -1.11 10.20
CA TYR A 40 -8.20 -0.46 10.72
C TYR A 40 -7.81 0.91 11.25
N HIS A 41 -8.42 1.97 10.71
CA HIS A 41 -8.15 3.33 11.19
C HIS A 41 -8.70 3.51 12.62
N MET A 42 -8.16 4.47 13.37
CA MET A 42 -8.49 4.67 14.79
C MET A 42 -9.99 4.90 15.05
N ASP A 43 -10.72 5.42 14.06
CA ASP A 43 -12.17 5.64 14.12
C ASP A 43 -13.00 4.35 14.01
N MET A 44 -12.37 3.21 13.71
CA MET A 44 -12.97 1.89 13.50
C MET A 44 -14.05 1.81 12.41
N ASN A 45 -14.27 2.89 11.67
CA ASN A 45 -15.27 3.05 10.61
C ASN A 45 -14.64 3.01 9.22
N THR A 46 -13.38 3.44 9.12
CA THR A 46 -12.60 3.43 7.89
C THR A 46 -11.45 2.41 7.95
N VAL A 47 -11.00 1.99 6.79
CA VAL A 47 -9.84 1.11 6.60
C VAL A 47 -8.89 1.72 5.58
N HIS A 48 -7.61 1.48 5.79
CA HIS A 48 -6.55 1.81 4.85
C HIS A 48 -6.00 0.53 4.24
N PHE A 49 -5.77 0.53 2.94
CA PHE A 49 -5.12 -0.57 2.24
C PHE A 49 -3.73 -0.15 1.78
N HIS A 50 -2.71 -0.66 2.47
CA HIS A 50 -1.31 -0.46 2.12
C HIS A 50 -0.87 -1.52 1.12
N ILE A 51 -0.33 -1.09 0.00
CA ILE A 51 -0.13 -1.92 -1.18
C ILE A 51 1.28 -1.73 -1.71
N TYR A 52 2.04 -2.82 -1.79
CA TYR A 52 3.29 -2.85 -2.55
C TYR A 52 3.04 -3.57 -3.87
N ILE A 53 3.44 -2.96 -4.98
CA ILE A 53 3.43 -3.60 -6.30
C ILE A 53 4.80 -3.56 -6.94
N GLN A 54 5.25 -4.71 -7.45
CA GLN A 54 6.33 -4.76 -8.43
C GLN A 54 5.73 -4.93 -9.82
N TYR A 55 6.02 -4.03 -10.76
CA TYR A 55 5.53 -4.07 -12.13
C TYR A 55 6.66 -4.18 -13.16
N GLN A 56 6.36 -4.74 -14.33
CA GLN A 56 7.38 -4.93 -15.38
C GLN A 56 7.71 -3.62 -16.10
N ASN A 57 6.72 -2.74 -16.24
CA ASN A 57 6.82 -1.50 -16.96
C ASN A 57 6.65 -0.35 -15.99
N GLU A 58 7.06 0.85 -16.40
CA GLU A 58 6.74 2.05 -15.65
C GLU A 58 5.22 2.28 -15.67
N ILE A 59 4.66 2.67 -14.53
CA ILE A 59 3.27 3.08 -14.40
C ILE A 59 3.22 4.60 -14.30
N GLU A 60 2.45 5.21 -15.19
CA GLU A 60 2.07 6.61 -15.07
C GLU A 60 1.06 6.77 -13.91
N SER A 61 1.44 7.53 -12.88
CA SER A 61 0.71 7.66 -11.62
C SER A 61 -0.74 8.12 -11.81
N GLU A 62 -0.96 9.18 -12.59
CA GLU A 62 -2.28 9.77 -12.82
C GLU A 62 -3.22 8.82 -13.57
N LYS A 63 -2.68 8.05 -14.51
CA LYS A 63 -3.43 7.02 -15.23
C LYS A 63 -3.88 5.91 -14.27
N LEU A 64 -3.01 5.45 -13.37
CA LEU A 64 -3.35 4.43 -12.39
C LEU A 64 -4.39 4.93 -11.38
N LYS A 65 -4.24 6.16 -10.87
CA LYS A 65 -5.23 6.78 -9.97
C LYS A 65 -6.61 6.82 -10.61
N THR A 66 -6.68 7.26 -11.87
CA THR A 66 -7.93 7.30 -12.64
C THR A 66 -8.57 5.91 -12.78
N GLU A 67 -7.77 4.89 -13.08
CA GLU A 67 -8.26 3.51 -13.20
C GLU A 67 -8.78 2.97 -11.87
N ILE A 68 -8.07 3.22 -10.76
CA ILE A 68 -8.46 2.82 -9.41
C ILE A 68 -9.80 3.48 -9.02
N PHE A 69 -9.93 4.80 -9.18
CA PHE A 69 -11.18 5.51 -8.90
C PHE A 69 -12.35 4.94 -9.72
N GLY A 70 -12.12 4.71 -11.02
CA GLY A 70 -13.12 4.11 -11.91
C GLY A 70 -13.52 2.68 -11.54
N HIS A 71 -12.57 1.90 -11.01
CA HIS A 71 -12.80 0.50 -10.63
C HIS A 71 -13.61 0.37 -9.35
N PHE A 72 -13.16 1.01 -8.26
CA PHE A 72 -13.78 0.81 -6.95
C PHE A 72 -15.07 1.62 -6.77
N LYS A 73 -15.17 2.81 -7.40
CA LYS A 73 -16.34 3.71 -7.26
C LYS A 73 -16.71 3.98 -5.80
N VAL A 74 -15.68 4.19 -4.98
CA VAL A 74 -15.79 4.55 -3.56
C VAL A 74 -15.06 5.87 -3.34
N ASP A 75 -15.55 6.66 -2.40
CA ASP A 75 -14.82 7.82 -1.91
C ASP A 75 -13.58 7.33 -1.15
N MET A 76 -12.40 7.77 -1.59
CA MET A 76 -11.12 7.36 -1.02
C MET A 76 -10.04 8.38 -1.36
N LYS A 77 -8.95 8.37 -0.59
CA LYS A 77 -7.70 9.03 -0.97
C LYS A 77 -6.73 7.99 -1.53
N ILE A 78 -5.93 8.39 -2.52
CA ILE A 78 -4.92 7.52 -3.12
C ILE A 78 -3.55 8.19 -3.00
N TYR A 79 -2.67 7.57 -2.24
CA TYR A 79 -1.25 7.90 -2.18
C TYR A 79 -0.50 6.92 -3.07
N PHE A 80 0.40 7.42 -3.92
CA PHE A 80 1.16 6.62 -4.89
C PHE A 80 2.57 7.19 -5.04
N GLU A 81 3.58 6.36 -4.84
CA GLU A 81 4.98 6.74 -5.02
C GLU A 81 5.84 5.58 -5.53
N VAL A 82 7.02 5.93 -6.06
CA VAL A 82 8.08 4.95 -6.31
C VAL A 82 8.61 4.46 -4.97
N CYS A 83 8.69 3.14 -4.80
CA CYS A 83 9.17 2.53 -3.56
C CYS A 83 10.70 2.45 -3.56
N LEU A 84 11.33 3.37 -2.83
CA LEU A 84 12.79 3.45 -2.71
C LEU A 84 13.36 2.38 -1.78
N ASP A 85 12.63 2.02 -0.72
CA ASP A 85 12.97 0.94 0.21
C ASP A 85 11.85 -0.09 0.33
N VAL A 86 11.92 -1.09 -0.55
CA VAL A 86 10.98 -2.22 -0.60
C VAL A 86 10.97 -3.00 0.70
N ARG A 87 12.11 -3.17 1.37
CA ARG A 87 12.19 -3.99 2.58
C ARG A 87 11.46 -3.33 3.72
N SER A 88 11.71 -2.04 3.95
CA SER A 88 11.07 -1.27 5.00
C SER A 88 9.58 -1.12 4.76
N TYR A 89 9.15 -0.86 3.52
CA TYR A 89 7.73 -0.73 3.20
C TYR A 89 6.96 -2.05 3.35
N ILE A 90 7.49 -3.17 2.84
CA ILE A 90 6.86 -4.48 3.05
C ILE A 90 6.79 -4.79 4.54
N ARG A 91 7.87 -4.53 5.29
CA ARG A 91 7.89 -4.74 6.73
C ARG A 91 6.80 -3.95 7.45
N TYR A 92 6.63 -2.66 7.12
CA TYR A 92 5.54 -1.83 7.63
C TYR A 92 4.16 -2.46 7.34
N CYS A 93 3.94 -2.96 6.12
CA CYS A 93 2.70 -3.65 5.75
C CYS A 93 2.45 -4.96 6.53
N THR A 94 3.48 -5.50 7.19
CA THR A 94 3.42 -6.78 7.92
C THR A 94 3.38 -6.64 9.45
N LYS A 95 3.06 -5.45 9.97
CA LYS A 95 2.85 -5.24 11.41
C LYS A 95 1.77 -6.18 11.97
N ASP A 96 1.89 -6.55 13.25
CA ASP A 96 1.11 -7.64 13.88
C ASP A 96 -0.41 -7.40 13.89
N ASP A 97 -0.86 -6.16 13.76
CA ASP A 97 -2.25 -5.73 13.71
C ASP A 97 -2.83 -5.69 12.28
N PHE A 98 -1.98 -5.83 11.26
CA PHE A 98 -2.41 -5.75 9.86
C PHE A 98 -2.85 -7.14 9.38
N ASN A 99 -3.93 -7.16 8.61
CA ASN A 99 -4.35 -8.37 7.93
C ASN A 99 -3.83 -8.34 6.48
N VAL A 100 -3.04 -9.35 6.06
CA VAL A 100 -2.21 -9.23 4.84
C VAL A 100 -2.41 -10.36 3.84
N PHE A 101 -2.36 -10.04 2.54
CA PHE A 101 -2.21 -10.99 1.43
C PHE A 101 -0.93 -10.74 0.64
N TYR A 102 -0.33 -11.82 0.13
CA TYR A 102 0.95 -11.78 -0.58
C TYR A 102 0.85 -12.46 -1.96
N LYS A 103 1.68 -12.02 -2.91
CA LYS A 103 1.97 -12.71 -4.18
C LYS A 103 3.48 -12.70 -4.38
N ASN A 104 4.10 -13.87 -4.56
CA ASN A 104 5.54 -14.00 -4.86
C ASN A 104 6.45 -13.25 -3.88
N ILE A 105 6.04 -13.17 -2.62
CA ILE A 105 6.77 -12.58 -1.49
C ILE A 105 6.69 -13.59 -0.36
N ASP A 106 7.83 -13.98 0.20
CA ASP A 106 7.87 -14.78 1.41
C ASP A 106 7.85 -13.87 2.64
N PRO A 107 6.75 -13.85 3.42
CA PRO A 107 6.65 -13.00 4.60
C PRO A 107 7.69 -13.33 5.68
N LYS A 108 8.29 -14.52 5.68
CA LYS A 108 9.33 -14.89 6.64
C LYS A 108 10.59 -14.03 6.51
N ASN A 109 10.88 -13.51 5.31
CA ASN A 109 12.05 -12.66 5.05
C ASN A 109 11.94 -11.25 5.64
N PHE A 110 10.76 -10.89 6.18
CA PHE A 110 10.48 -9.57 6.74
C PHE A 110 10.15 -9.62 8.24
N LYS A 111 10.18 -10.82 8.84
CA LYS A 111 9.96 -11.02 10.28
C LYS A 111 11.26 -10.83 11.06
N LYS A 112 11.30 -9.75 11.84
CA LYS A 112 12.09 -9.59 13.09
C LYS A 112 13.63 -9.47 13.00
N ASP A 113 14.14 -8.40 12.40
CA ASP A 113 15.27 -7.71 13.02
C ASP A 113 14.70 -6.49 13.75
N PRO A 114 14.76 -6.31 15.07
CA PRO A 114 14.19 -5.13 15.73
C PRO A 114 14.62 -3.86 14.98
N ILE A 115 13.65 -3.00 14.57
CA ILE A 115 14.00 -1.69 14.00
C ILE A 115 14.68 -0.95 15.14
N PRO A 116 15.96 -0.54 15.01
CA PRO A 116 16.56 0.36 15.98
C PRO A 116 15.66 1.60 16.07
N PRO A 117 15.33 2.09 17.27
CA PRO A 117 14.46 3.27 17.43
C PRO A 117 14.97 4.50 16.66
N ASP A 118 16.24 4.49 16.26
CA ASP A 118 16.95 5.58 15.60
C ASP A 118 17.27 5.32 14.12
N SER A 119 16.78 4.22 13.52
CA SER A 119 17.05 3.96 12.09
C SER A 119 16.19 4.85 11.20
N GLU A 120 16.80 5.43 10.16
CA GLU A 120 16.11 6.17 9.09
C GLU A 120 14.96 5.38 8.44
N ASP A 121 14.92 4.05 8.60
CA ASP A 121 13.80 3.17 8.21
C ASP A 121 12.46 3.53 8.90
N TYR A 122 12.49 4.30 10.01
CA TYR A 122 11.28 4.82 10.66
C TYR A 122 10.68 6.02 9.90
N ILE A 123 11.48 6.72 9.09
CA ILE A 123 11.12 7.98 8.42
C ILE A 123 10.13 7.74 7.27
N TYR A 124 10.13 6.56 6.65
CA TYR A 124 9.21 6.24 5.55
C TYR A 124 7.76 5.93 6.00
N VAL A 125 7.53 5.72 7.29
CA VAL A 125 6.17 5.58 7.83
C VAL A 125 5.42 6.93 7.84
N ASN A 126 6.12 8.03 7.53
CA ASN A 126 5.57 9.37 7.47
C ASN A 126 4.82 9.69 6.15
N LEU A 127 4.38 8.67 5.41
CA LEU A 127 3.39 8.80 4.32
C LEU A 127 2.04 9.36 4.80
N MET A 128 1.82 9.43 6.13
CA MET A 128 0.67 10.13 6.71
C MET A 128 0.89 11.64 6.96
N ALA A 129 2.09 12.18 6.72
CA ALA A 129 2.42 13.57 7.03
C ALA A 129 2.64 14.50 5.83
N LEU A 130 2.65 13.98 4.58
CA LEU A 130 2.89 14.80 3.39
C LEU A 130 1.78 14.61 2.36
N ASP A 131 0.81 15.52 2.46
CA ASP A 131 0.06 16.21 1.38
C ASP A 131 -1.40 16.41 1.79
N GLN A 132 -1.59 17.46 2.60
CA GLN A 132 -2.86 18.20 2.64
C GLN A 132 -2.95 19.12 1.41
N ASP A 133 -2.89 18.57 0.20
CA ASP A 133 -3.47 19.26 -0.93
C ASP A 133 -4.95 18.90 -0.98
N ILE A 134 -5.69 19.57 -0.09
CA ILE A 134 -7.13 19.74 -0.23
C ILE A 134 -7.31 20.63 -1.47
N ILE A 135 -7.47 20.00 -2.63
CA ILE A 135 -8.07 20.68 -3.78
C ILE A 135 -9.55 20.89 -3.41
N ASN A 136 -9.87 22.11 -2.98
CA ASN A 136 -11.23 22.63 -2.91
C ASN A 136 -11.83 22.78 -4.32
#